data_AF-A0A0D8X7W2-F1
#
_entry.id   AF-A0A0D8X7W2-F1
#
_cell.length_a   1.000
_cell.length_b   1.000
_cell.length_c   1.000
_cell.angle_alpha   90.00
_cell.angle_beta   90.00
_cell.angle_gamma   90.00
#
_symmetry.space_group_name_H-M   'P 1'
#
loop_
_entity.id
_entity.type
_entity.pdbx_description
1 polymer ?
#
loop_
_entity_poly.entity_id
_entity_poly.type
_entity_poly.pdbx_seq_one_letter_code
_entity_poly.pdbx_strand_id
1 'polypeptide(L)'
;EEMKVETLTMNQIKEKVDDSVKVSGVDIGGITGVSLDKATYVARIDMCISKDIKLPIDSSALITSSGVIGSEFVSISSGSGTKLISKGGKIEYTQAEANVGGIIDKILGMFTK
;
A
#
# COMPACT_ATOMS: atom_id res chain seq x y z
N GLU A 1 -15.06 -11.79 11.52
CA GLU A 1 -13.82 -11.38 12.20
C GLU A 1 -12.76 -11.21 11.13
N GLU A 2 -12.08 -10.09 11.11
CA GLU A 2 -11.21 -9.66 10.01
C GLU A 2 -9.74 -9.62 10.47
N MET A 3 -8.80 -9.77 9.53
CA MET A 3 -7.38 -9.60 9.81
C MET A 3 -6.99 -8.14 9.59
N LYS A 4 -6.72 -7.41 10.68
CA LYS A 4 -6.12 -6.07 10.57
C LYS A 4 -4.64 -6.21 10.24
N VAL A 5 -4.17 -5.52 9.20
CA VAL A 5 -2.76 -5.49 8.81
C VAL A 5 -2.33 -4.05 8.64
N GLU A 6 -1.25 -3.67 9.30
CA GLU A 6 -0.69 -2.33 9.23
C GLU A 6 0.43 -2.29 8.17
N THR A 7 0.42 -1.28 7.31
CA THR A 7 1.49 -1.00 6.37
C THR A 7 2.08 0.36 6.70
N LEU A 8 3.41 0.44 6.85
CA LEU A 8 4.13 1.69 7.09
C LEU A 8 4.86 2.08 5.80
N THR A 9 4.39 3.12 5.13
CA THR A 9 5.00 3.61 3.88
C THR A 9 5.45 5.04 4.07
N MET A 10 6.69 5.32 3.69
CA MET A 10 7.16 6.69 3.52
C MET A 10 6.94 7.14 2.09
N ASN A 11 5.78 7.72 1.80
CA ASN A 11 5.58 8.75 0.79
C ASN A 11 4.14 9.29 0.80
N GLN A 12 3.99 10.51 0.30
CA GLN A 12 2.77 11.32 0.23
C GLN A 12 1.57 10.52 -0.28
N ILE A 13 0.67 10.12 0.60
CA ILE A 13 -0.61 9.50 0.21
C ILE A 13 -1.64 10.62 0.11
N LYS A 14 -2.16 10.83 -1.10
CA LYS A 14 -3.29 11.73 -1.32
C LYS A 14 -4.53 11.09 -0.69
N GLU A 15 -5.38 11.92 -0.11
CA GLU A 15 -6.46 11.61 0.86
C GLU A 15 -7.55 10.61 0.44
N LYS A 16 -7.35 9.80 -0.60
CA LYS A 16 -8.27 8.74 -1.03
C LYS A 16 -7.56 7.72 -1.93
N VAL A 17 -6.91 6.73 -1.33
CA VAL A 17 -6.57 5.48 -2.03
C VAL A 17 -7.90 4.75 -2.22
N ASP A 18 -8.21 4.28 -3.44
CA ASP A 18 -9.42 3.46 -3.60
C ASP A 18 -9.26 2.22 -2.71
N ASP A 19 -10.33 1.88 -2.01
CA ASP A 19 -10.33 1.04 -0.82
C ASP A 19 -9.93 -0.43 -1.06
N SER A 20 -9.36 -0.80 -2.20
CA SER A 20 -9.05 -2.19 -2.56
C SER A 20 -7.63 -2.60 -2.16
N VAL A 21 -7.53 -3.76 -1.52
CA VAL A 21 -6.28 -4.49 -1.30
C VAL A 21 -6.29 -5.72 -2.20
N LYS A 22 -5.26 -5.87 -3.03
CA LYS A 22 -5.16 -6.91 -4.05
C LYS A 22 -3.95 -7.79 -3.86
N VAL A 23 -4.09 -9.09 -4.16
CA VAL A 23 -2.96 -10.02 -4.34
C VAL A 23 -3.05 -10.60 -5.75
N SER A 24 -1.98 -10.48 -6.53
CA SER A 24 -1.94 -10.97 -7.91
C SER A 24 -3.12 -10.47 -8.78
N GLY A 25 -3.59 -9.24 -8.52
CA GLY A 25 -4.72 -8.63 -9.21
C GLY A 25 -6.11 -9.01 -8.70
N VAL A 26 -6.22 -9.89 -7.71
CA VAL A 26 -7.48 -10.32 -7.08
C VAL A 26 -7.75 -9.51 -5.83
N ASP A 27 -8.95 -8.94 -5.70
CA ASP A 27 -9.39 -8.25 -4.47
C ASP A 27 -9.51 -9.23 -3.30
N ILE A 28 -8.79 -8.95 -2.22
CA ILE A 28 -8.71 -9.80 -1.01
C ILE A 28 -9.14 -9.08 0.26
N GLY A 29 -9.44 -7.79 0.16
CA GLY A 29 -9.70 -6.95 1.31
C GLY A 29 -9.75 -5.49 0.94
N GLY A 30 -9.67 -4.64 1.96
CA GLY A 30 -9.71 -3.21 1.75
C GLY A 30 -9.05 -2.35 2.81
N ILE A 31 -8.88 -1.08 2.47
CA ILE A 31 -8.27 -0.09 3.36
C ILE A 31 -9.34 0.40 4.34
N THR A 32 -8.98 0.46 5.62
CA THR A 32 -9.87 0.85 6.72
C THR A 32 -9.46 2.19 7.35
N GLY A 33 -8.24 2.66 7.09
CA GLY A 33 -7.77 3.94 7.59
C GLY A 33 -6.41 4.33 7.00
N VAL A 34 -6.19 5.63 6.89
CA VAL A 34 -4.88 6.22 6.57
C VAL A 34 -4.59 7.28 7.63
N SER A 35 -3.42 7.21 8.24
CA SER A 35 -2.99 8.16 9.27
C SER A 35 -1.51 8.50 9.13
N LEU A 36 -1.10 9.62 9.71
CA LEU A 36 0.31 10.01 9.80
C LEU A 36 0.81 9.74 11.21
N ASP A 37 1.86 8.93 11.34
CA ASP A 37 2.56 8.76 12.60
C ASP A 37 3.33 10.05 12.91
N LYS A 38 2.88 10.80 13.92
CA LYS A 38 3.42 12.13 14.24
C LYS A 38 4.84 12.10 14.80
N ALA A 39 5.33 10.95 15.25
CA ALA A 39 6.67 10.82 15.79
C ALA A 39 7.69 10.56 14.68
N THR A 40 7.33 9.69 13.74
CA THR A 40 8.21 9.28 12.64
C THR A 40 7.93 10.02 11.33
N TYR A 41 6.83 10.75 11.25
CA TYR A 41 6.27 11.34 10.03
C TYR A 41 6.01 10.33 8.92
N VAL A 42 5.85 9.05 9.28
CA VAL A 42 5.57 7.95 8.36
C VAL A 42 4.06 7.80 8.16
N ALA A 43 3.60 7.59 6.91
CA ALA A 43 2.21 7.27 6.66
C ALA A 43 1.91 5.82 7.07
N ARG A 44 0.84 5.63 7.83
CA ARG A 44 0.30 4.34 8.25
C ARG A 44 -1.00 4.07 7.51
N ILE A 45 -1.09 2.90 6.89
CA ILE A 45 -2.30 2.41 6.25
C ILE A 45 -2.79 1.19 7.04
N ASP A 46 -4.01 1.29 7.55
CA ASP A 46 -4.69 0.19 8.23
C ASP A 46 -5.56 -0.54 7.22
N MET A 47 -5.32 -1.83 7.05
CA MET A 47 -6.01 -2.67 6.06
C MET A 47 -6.76 -3.80 6.74
N CYS A 48 -7.85 -4.22 6.12
CA CYS A 48 -8.59 -5.41 6.46
C CYS A 48 -8.44 -6.44 5.35
N ILE A 49 -7.96 -7.64 5.68
CA ILE A 49 -7.78 -8.75 4.75
C ILE A 49 -8.67 -9.93 5.16
N SER A 50 -9.22 -10.62 4.16
CA SER A 50 -10.03 -11.81 4.37
C SER A 50 -9.23 -12.93 5.05
N LYS A 51 -9.87 -13.63 5.99
CA LYS A 51 -9.22 -14.63 6.87
C LYS A 51 -8.66 -15.86 6.16
N ASP A 52 -9.22 -16.18 4.99
CA ASP A 52 -8.80 -17.30 4.15
C ASP A 52 -7.46 -17.03 3.44
N ILE A 53 -7.03 -15.77 3.39
CA ILE A 53 -5.77 -15.37 2.78
C ILE A 53 -4.64 -15.43 3.81
N LYS A 54 -3.62 -16.23 3.50
CA LYS A 54 -2.43 -16.41 4.33
C LYS A 54 -1.28 -15.64 3.70
N LEU A 55 -0.81 -14.60 4.40
CA LEU A 55 0.32 -13.80 3.98
C LEU A 55 1.57 -14.18 4.79
N PRO A 56 2.66 -14.62 4.13
CA PRO A 56 3.96 -14.76 4.76
C PRO A 56 4.51 -13.44 5.32
N ILE A 57 5.36 -13.50 6.35
CA ILE A 57 5.97 -12.29 6.95
C ILE A 57 6.95 -11.56 6.01
N ASP A 58 7.44 -12.27 4.99
CA ASP A 58 8.30 -11.75 3.92
C ASP A 58 7.48 -11.22 2.73
N SER A 59 6.14 -11.15 2.86
CA SER A 59 5.30 -10.43 1.92
C SER A 59 5.69 -8.96 1.82
N SER A 60 5.48 -8.39 0.64
CA SER A 60 5.67 -6.97 0.39
C SER A 60 4.39 -6.31 -0.11
N ALA A 61 4.25 -5.02 0.20
CA ALA A 61 3.14 -4.19 -0.22
C ALA A 61 3.64 -3.06 -1.14
N LEU A 62 2.94 -2.84 -2.23
CA LEU A 62 3.18 -1.78 -3.20
C LEU A 62 1.92 -0.93 -3.33
N ILE A 63 2.04 0.37 -3.07
CA ILE A 63 1.01 1.33 -3.44
C ILE A 63 1.22 1.68 -4.91
N THR A 64 0.22 1.38 -5.75
CA THR A 64 0.25 1.57 -7.20
C THR A 64 -1.14 1.97 -7.70
N SER A 65 -1.23 2.52 -8.91
CA SER A 65 -2.48 2.91 -9.55
C SER A 65 -2.88 1.93 -10.65
N SER A 66 -4.19 1.78 -10.89
CA SER A 66 -4.67 0.97 -12.01
C SER A 66 -4.45 1.69 -13.35
N GLY A 67 -3.20 1.71 -13.83
CA GLY A 67 -2.77 2.46 -15.01
C GLY A 67 -2.42 3.92 -14.70
N VAL A 68 -2.32 4.75 -15.75
CA VAL A 68 -1.80 6.13 -15.68
C VAL A 68 -2.76 7.11 -14.98
N ILE A 69 -4.06 6.83 -15.02
CA ILE A 69 -5.15 7.69 -14.52
C ILE A 69 -6.07 6.94 -13.56
N GLY A 70 -5.69 5.72 -13.21
CA GLY A 70 -6.45 4.86 -12.33
C GLY A 70 -6.41 5.34 -10.90
N SER A 71 -7.27 4.75 -10.09
CA SER A 71 -7.22 4.92 -8.66
C SER A 71 -6.08 4.13 -8.06
N GLU A 72 -5.57 4.63 -6.94
CA GLU A 72 -4.52 3.99 -6.17
C GLU A 72 -5.10 2.80 -5.39
N PHE A 73 -4.34 1.71 -5.29
CA PHE A 73 -4.68 0.52 -4.52
C PHE A 73 -3.41 -0.09 -3.91
N VAL A 74 -3.58 -0.97 -2.93
CA VAL A 74 -2.45 -1.72 -2.35
C VAL A 74 -2.33 -3.07 -3.05
N SER A 75 -1.23 -3.28 -3.75
CA SER A 75 -0.85 -4.56 -4.32
C SER A 75 0.08 -5.30 -3.37
N ILE A 76 -0.31 -6.49 -2.93
CA ILE A 76 0.48 -7.35 -2.05
C ILE A 76 1.11 -8.47 -2.89
N SER A 77 2.43 -8.61 -2.76
CA SER A 77 3.17 -9.76 -3.26
C SER A 77 3.37 -10.75 -2.13
N SER A 78 2.95 -12.00 -2.33
CA SER A 78 3.22 -13.07 -1.37
C SER A 78 4.70 -13.44 -1.42
N GLY A 79 5.34 -13.47 -0.26
CA GLY A 79 6.65 -14.09 -0.11
C GLY A 79 6.58 -15.62 -0.23
N SER A 80 7.72 -16.27 -0.06
CA SER A 80 7.84 -17.74 -0.03
C SER A 80 8.08 -18.28 1.39
N GLY A 81 8.07 -17.40 2.39
CA GLY A 81 8.26 -17.75 3.78
C GLY A 81 7.18 -18.67 4.35
N THR A 82 7.57 -19.48 5.33
CA THR A 82 6.67 -20.41 6.04
C THR A 82 5.97 -19.78 7.24
N LYS A 83 6.50 -18.65 7.73
CA LYS A 83 5.92 -17.91 8.87
C LYS A 83 4.92 -16.89 8.37
N LEU A 84 3.72 -16.91 8.94
CA LEU A 84 2.60 -16.06 8.52
C LEU A 84 2.48 -14.80 9.39
N ILE A 85 1.97 -13.73 8.79
CA ILE A 85 1.55 -12.52 9.48
C ILE A 85 0.34 -12.87 10.36
N SER A 86 0.42 -12.54 11.65
CA SER A 86 -0.67 -12.72 12.60
C SER A 86 -1.72 -11.61 12.45
N LYS A 87 -2.91 -11.82 13.01
CA LYS A 87 -3.93 -10.76 13.15
C LYS A 87 -3.34 -9.55 13.89
N GLY A 88 -3.51 -8.35 13.33
CA GLY A 88 -2.90 -7.12 13.84
C GLY A 88 -1.41 -6.99 13.51
N GLY A 89 -0.88 -7.87 12.65
CA GLY A 89 0.50 -7.82 12.21
C GLY A 89 0.76 -6.68 11.23
N LYS A 90 2.03 -6.54 10.83
CA LYS A 90 2.47 -5.52 9.88
C LYS A 90 3.24 -6.10 8.71
N ILE A 91 3.17 -5.42 7.57
CA ILE A 91 4.04 -5.68 6.42
C ILE A 91 5.24 -4.75 6.52
N GLU A 92 6.45 -5.32 6.65
CA GLU A 92 7.69 -4.55 6.80
C GLU A 92 8.21 -4.03 5.46
N TYR A 93 8.01 -4.81 4.39
CA TYR A 93 8.52 -4.48 3.07
C TYR A 93 7.49 -3.69 2.29
N THR A 94 7.65 -2.38 2.24
CA THR A 94 6.67 -1.49 1.61
C THR A 94 7.34 -0.60 0.57
N GLN A 95 6.62 -0.35 -0.52
CA GLN A 95 7.05 0.50 -1.62
C GLN A 95 5.87 1.34 -2.10
N ALA A 96 6.16 2.49 -2.69
CA ALA A 96 5.19 3.32 -3.38
C ALA A 96 5.74 3.63 -4.76
N GLU A 97 4.92 3.46 -5.79
CA GLU A 97 5.30 3.87 -7.13
C GLU A 97 5.44 5.38 -7.20
N ALA A 98 6.38 5.84 -8.04
CA ALA A 98 6.49 7.25 -8.33
C ALA A 98 5.23 7.71 -9.07
N ASN A 99 4.52 8.68 -8.51
CA ASN A 99 3.36 9.28 -9.15
C ASN A 99 3.75 9.85 -10.52
N VAL A 100 3.19 9.30 -11.59
CA VAL A 100 3.44 9.73 -12.98
C VAL A 100 3.15 11.23 -13.15
N GLY A 101 2.10 11.75 -12.50
CA GLY A 101 1.81 13.18 -12.47
C GLY A 101 2.96 13.99 -11.87
N GLY A 102 3.53 13.53 -10.75
CA GLY A 102 4.70 14.18 -10.15
C GLY A 102 5.95 14.12 -11.03
N ILE A 103 6.12 13.05 -11.82
CA ILE A 103 7.20 12.96 -12.81
C ILE A 103 6.98 13.96 -13.95
N ILE A 104 5.75 14.05 -14.46
CA ILE A 104 5.36 15.00 -15.52
C ILE A 104 5.55 16.44 -15.01
N ASP A 105 5.05 16.78 -13.82
CA ASP A 105 5.22 18.10 -13.20
C ASP A 105 6.69 18.46 -13.03
N LYS A 106 7.52 17.50 -12.62
CA LYS A 106 8.97 17.70 -12.51
C LYS A 106 9.61 17.96 -13.87
N ILE A 107 9.23 17.21 -14.90
CA ILE A 107 9.74 17.40 -16.28
C ILE A 107 9.29 18.76 -16.82
N LEU A 108 8.01 19.11 -16.72
CA LEU A 108 7.48 20.41 -17.14
C LEU A 108 8.13 21.57 -16.35
N GLY A 109 8.38 21.36 -15.06
CA GLY A 109 9.12 22.28 -14.19
C GLY A 109 10.56 22.51 -14.64
N MET A 110 11.22 21.50 -15.24
CA MET A 110 12.57 21.67 -15.81
C MET A 110 12.58 22.51 -17.09
N PHE A 111 11.46 22.59 -17.82
CA PHE A 111 11.34 23.40 -19.03
C PHE A 111 10.80 24.82 -18.78
N THR A 112 10.29 25.10 -17.58
CA THR A 112 9.70 26.40 -17.21
C THR A 112 10.61 27.26 -16.33
N LYS A 113 11.84 26.80 -16.06
CA LYS A 113 12.89 27.53 -15.34
C LYS A 113 14.08 27.78 -16.27
#